data_AF-A0A7C4SCW3-F1
#
_entry.id   AF-A0A7C4SCW3-F1
#
_cell.length_a   1.000
_cell.length_b   1.000
_cell.length_c   1.000
_cell.angle_alpha   90.00
_cell.angle_beta   90.00
_cell.angle_gamma   90.00
#
_symmetry.space_group_name_H-M   'P 1'
#
loop_
_entity.id
_entity.type
_entity.pdbx_description
1 polymer ?
#
loop_
_entity_poly.entity_id
_entity_poly.type
_entity_poly.pdbx_seq_one_letter_code
_entity_poly.pdbx_strand_id
1 'polypeptide(L)'
;MRERTLILIPCCDSKNPSGSPVYDERSCIVKYLSAGAGAKLMELRKRVAITFREELGPDVGFEKQVTQIKYMKAYERYCGNLYNRISRDSWEKLNKHTKFKFNNCFRFLWSP
;
A
#
# COMPACT_ATOMS: atom_id res chain seq x y z
N MET A 1 -22.48 18.79 -12.23
CA MET A 1 -21.51 18.06 -11.36
C MET A 1 -20.38 17.54 -12.24
N ARG A 2 -19.13 17.55 -11.76
CA ARG A 2 -18.02 16.88 -12.48
C ARG A 2 -18.04 15.40 -12.12
N GLU A 3 -18.20 14.54 -13.11
CA GLU A 3 -18.12 13.09 -12.94
C GLU A 3 -16.73 12.70 -12.44
N ARG A 4 -16.68 11.81 -11.44
CA ARG A 4 -15.44 11.27 -10.88
C ARG A 4 -15.47 9.75 -11.07
N THR A 5 -14.51 9.24 -11.81
CA THR A 5 -14.38 7.80 -12.06
C THR A 5 -13.39 7.20 -11.07
N LEU A 6 -13.83 6.20 -10.31
CA LEU A 6 -12.99 5.38 -9.44
C LEU A 6 -12.67 4.07 -10.15
N ILE A 7 -11.39 3.74 -10.26
CA ILE A 7 -10.92 2.49 -10.85
C ILE A 7 -10.43 1.59 -9.71
N LEU A 8 -10.99 0.39 -9.62
CA LEU A 8 -10.60 -0.63 -8.66
C LEU A 8 -9.79 -1.71 -9.38
N ILE A 9 -8.58 -1.98 -8.89
CA ILE A 9 -7.68 -2.98 -9.44
C ILE A 9 -7.35 -3.98 -8.32
N PRO A 10 -7.70 -5.27 -8.48
CA PRO A 10 -7.41 -6.27 -7.45
C PRO A 10 -5.91 -6.48 -7.32
N CYS A 11 -5.46 -6.70 -6.08
CA CYS A 11 -4.12 -7.17 -5.78
C CYS A 11 -3.88 -8.58 -6.37
N CYS A 12 -2.61 -8.98 -6.46
CA CYS A 12 -2.23 -10.35 -6.81
C CYS A 12 -1.17 -10.89 -5.85
N ASP A 13 -1.02 -12.21 -5.83
CA ASP A 13 -0.04 -12.86 -4.93
C ASP A 13 1.40 -12.68 -5.43
N SER A 14 1.60 -12.50 -6.75
CA SER A 14 2.92 -12.28 -7.34
C SER A 14 3.46 -10.89 -7.06
N LYS A 15 4.68 -10.83 -6.51
CA LYS A 15 5.33 -9.59 -6.08
C LYS A 15 6.76 -9.47 -6.57
N ASN A 16 7.13 -8.26 -6.99
CA ASN A 16 8.52 -7.90 -7.23
C ASN A 16 9.23 -7.82 -5.87
N PRO A 17 10.40 -8.43 -5.64
CA PRO A 17 11.13 -8.38 -4.36
C PRO A 17 11.91 -7.07 -4.13
N SER A 18 11.93 -6.16 -5.11
CA SER A 18 12.66 -4.89 -5.05
C SER A 18 12.08 -3.88 -4.04
N GLY A 19 12.70 -2.72 -3.87
CA GLY A 19 12.17 -1.62 -3.05
C GLY A 19 13.22 -1.00 -2.13
N SER A 20 12.79 -0.03 -1.34
CA SER A 20 13.64 0.70 -0.40
C SER A 20 13.31 0.31 1.04
N PRO A 21 14.28 0.12 1.94
CA PRO A 21 13.99 -0.06 3.36
C PRO A 21 13.45 1.23 4.01
N VAL A 22 13.51 2.37 3.31
CA VAL A 22 13.02 3.66 3.81
C VAL A 22 11.51 3.74 3.68
N TYR A 23 10.84 3.93 4.81
CA TYR A 23 9.41 4.13 4.87
C TYR A 23 9.05 5.61 4.70
N ASP A 24 8.20 5.93 3.71
CA ASP A 24 7.65 7.28 3.56
C ASP A 24 6.36 7.46 4.38
N GLU A 25 6.52 8.05 5.57
CA GLU A 25 5.40 8.33 6.46
C GLU A 25 4.38 9.32 5.90
N ARG A 26 4.72 10.13 4.88
CA ARG A 26 3.78 11.08 4.27
C ARG A 26 2.64 10.37 3.56
N SER A 27 2.87 9.12 3.13
CA SER A 27 1.89 8.27 2.48
C SER A 27 0.98 7.49 3.45
N CYS A 28 1.15 7.66 4.77
CA CYS A 28 0.44 6.86 5.77
C CYS A 28 -1.07 7.16 5.78
N ILE A 29 -1.89 6.16 5.48
CA ILE A 29 -3.36 6.28 5.41
C ILE A 29 -3.98 6.77 6.72
N VAL A 30 -3.39 6.44 7.87
CA VAL A 30 -3.88 6.85 9.19
C VAL A 30 -3.93 8.38 9.32
N LYS A 31 -3.04 9.11 8.62
CA LYS A 31 -3.02 10.58 8.60
C LYS A 31 -4.25 11.19 7.91
N TYR A 32 -5.00 10.40 7.17
CA TYR A 32 -6.22 10.83 6.46
C TYR A 32 -7.51 10.31 7.11
N LEU A 33 -7.41 9.62 8.24
CA LEU A 33 -8.55 9.06 8.98
C LEU A 33 -8.78 9.83 10.27
N SER A 34 -10.01 9.77 10.79
CA SER A 34 -10.29 10.23 12.15
C SER A 34 -9.52 9.38 13.16
N ALA A 35 -9.25 9.92 14.36
CA ALA A 35 -8.48 9.22 15.39
C ALA A 35 -9.05 7.81 15.70
N GLY A 36 -10.37 7.69 15.84
CA GLY A 36 -11.03 6.40 16.10
C GLY A 36 -10.91 5.42 14.92
N ALA A 37 -11.11 5.88 13.69
CA ALA A 37 -10.97 5.04 12.49
C ALA A 37 -9.52 4.61 12.27
N GLY A 38 -8.57 5.52 12.52
CA GLY A 38 -7.14 5.23 12.49
C GLY A 38 -6.75 4.17 13.52
N ALA A 39 -7.17 4.32 14.78
CA ALA A 39 -6.92 3.34 15.83
C ALA A 39 -7.50 1.96 15.48
N LYS A 40 -8.74 1.92 14.97
CA LYS A 40 -9.38 0.67 14.57
C LYS A 40 -8.67 -0.01 13.40
N LEU A 41 -8.25 0.76 12.40
CA LEU A 41 -7.49 0.25 11.27
C LEU A 41 -6.15 -0.36 11.74
N MET A 42 -5.45 0.31 12.66
CA MET A 42 -4.20 -0.19 13.21
C MET A 42 -4.37 -1.47 14.00
N GLU A 43 -5.40 -1.54 14.84
CA GLU A 43 -5.76 -2.76 15.56
C GLU A 43 -6.02 -3.94 14.61
N LEU A 44 -6.84 -3.73 13.57
CA LEU A 44 -7.15 -4.77 12.59
C LEU A 44 -5.91 -5.22 11.82
N ARG A 45 -5.05 -4.28 11.41
CA ARG A 45 -3.81 -4.61 10.68
C ARG A 45 -2.83 -5.37 11.55
N LYS A 46 -2.71 -5.03 12.84
CA LYS A 46 -1.93 -5.82 13.82
C LYS A 46 -2.46 -7.26 13.92
N ARG A 47 -3.77 -7.42 14.07
CA ARG A 47 -4.40 -8.76 14.18
C ARG A 47 -4.12 -9.62 12.96
N VAL A 48 -4.29 -9.07 11.76
CA VAL A 48 -3.97 -9.78 10.51
C VAL A 48 -2.51 -10.20 10.49
N ALA A 49 -1.57 -9.28 10.75
CA ALA A 49 -0.14 -9.62 10.75
C ALA A 49 0.19 -10.74 11.75
N ILE A 50 -0.34 -10.67 12.98
CA ILE A 50 -0.14 -11.72 13.99
C ILE A 50 -0.71 -13.07 13.53
N THR A 51 -1.93 -13.08 12.97
CA THR A 51 -2.57 -14.30 12.46
C THR A 51 -1.74 -14.98 11.38
N PHE A 52 -1.10 -14.20 10.51
CA PHE A 52 -0.25 -14.73 9.43
C PHE A 52 1.24 -14.84 9.81
N ARG A 53 1.61 -14.57 11.07
CA ARG A 53 3.00 -14.57 11.57
C ARG A 53 3.93 -13.62 10.78
N GLU A 54 3.39 -12.50 10.34
CA GLU A 54 4.10 -11.46 9.58
C GLU A 54 4.78 -10.45 10.51
N GLU A 55 5.88 -9.86 10.03
CA GLU A 55 6.57 -8.80 10.75
C GLU A 55 5.75 -7.49 10.75
N LEU A 56 5.71 -6.82 11.90
CA LEU A 56 5.00 -5.56 12.06
C LEU A 56 5.83 -4.41 11.46
N GLY A 57 5.31 -3.81 10.38
CA GLY A 57 5.89 -2.62 9.79
C GLY A 57 5.67 -1.34 10.60
N PRO A 58 6.43 -0.26 10.32
CA PRO A 58 6.31 1.07 10.93
C PRO A 58 4.91 1.68 10.84
N ASP A 59 4.09 1.21 9.90
CA ASP A 59 2.73 1.65 9.65
C ASP A 59 1.65 0.88 10.40
N VAL A 60 2.05 -0.09 11.20
CA VAL A 60 1.15 -0.90 12.03
C VAL A 60 1.50 -0.70 13.52
N GLY A 61 2.76 -0.36 13.83
CA GLY A 61 3.25 0.03 15.15
C GLY A 61 4.66 -0.50 15.39
N PHE A 62 5.45 0.21 16.19
CA PHE A 62 6.83 -0.17 16.48
C PHE A 62 6.89 -1.09 17.69
N GLU A 63 7.44 -2.30 17.53
CA GLU A 63 8.08 -3.02 18.65
C GLU A 63 9.59 -3.16 18.43
N LYS A 64 10.07 -3.18 17.18
CA LYS A 64 11.49 -3.10 16.81
C LYS A 64 11.67 -2.35 15.48
N GLN A 65 12.86 -1.78 15.26
CA GLN A 65 13.26 -1.32 13.92
C GLN A 65 13.33 -2.54 13.00
N VAL A 66 12.29 -2.75 12.20
CA VAL A 66 12.28 -3.81 11.20
C VAL A 66 13.14 -3.36 10.03
N THR A 67 14.34 -3.93 9.91
CA THR A 67 15.33 -3.57 8.89
C THR A 67 15.15 -4.32 7.56
N GLN A 68 14.25 -5.31 7.51
CA GLN A 68 14.11 -6.21 6.36
C GLN A 68 12.96 -5.85 5.41
N ILE A 69 11.97 -5.08 5.85
CA ILE A 69 10.83 -4.74 5.00
C ILE A 69 11.25 -3.72 3.94
N LYS A 70 11.09 -4.09 2.67
CA LYS A 70 11.27 -3.19 1.52
C LYS A 70 9.93 -2.57 1.12
N TYR A 71 9.88 -1.24 1.09
CA TYR A 71 8.73 -0.45 0.68
C TYR A 71 8.81 -0.06 -0.80
N MET A 72 7.64 -0.01 -1.44
CA MET A 72 7.46 0.28 -2.86
C MET A 72 5.98 0.66 -3.10
N LYS A 73 5.68 1.40 -4.16
CA LYS A 73 4.28 1.71 -4.50
C LYS A 73 3.55 0.42 -4.90
N ALA A 74 2.24 0.33 -4.61
CA ALA A 74 1.47 -0.88 -4.87
C ALA A 74 1.54 -1.34 -6.34
N TYR A 75 1.45 -0.43 -7.31
CA TYR A 75 1.52 -0.76 -8.73
C TYR A 75 2.91 -1.21 -9.21
N GLU A 76 3.97 -0.91 -8.46
CA GLU A 76 5.33 -1.39 -8.73
C GLU A 76 5.60 -2.72 -8.02
N ARG A 77 4.93 -2.96 -6.89
CA ARG A 77 5.05 -4.18 -6.09
C ARG A 77 4.39 -5.38 -6.77
N TYR A 78 3.16 -5.24 -7.23
CA TYR A 78 2.41 -6.34 -7.83
C TYR A 78 2.85 -6.57 -9.28
N CYS A 79 3.17 -7.82 -9.63
CA CYS A 79 3.70 -8.19 -10.96
C CYS A 79 2.93 -9.35 -11.62
N GLY A 80 1.66 -9.55 -11.24
CA GLY A 80 0.78 -10.51 -11.90
C GLY A 80 0.37 -10.07 -13.31
N ASN A 81 -0.31 -10.97 -14.04
CA ASN A 81 -0.72 -10.76 -15.44
C ASN A 81 -1.43 -9.41 -15.70
N LEU A 82 -2.28 -8.97 -14.77
CA LEU A 82 -2.97 -7.68 -14.89
C LEU A 82 -2.00 -6.49 -14.81
N TYR A 83 -1.09 -6.50 -13.84
CA TYR A 83 -0.14 -5.42 -13.60
C TYR A 83 0.89 -5.32 -14.73
N ASN A 84 1.35 -6.45 -15.28
CA ASN A 84 2.30 -6.48 -16.40
C ASN A 84 1.72 -5.96 -17.72
N ARG A 85 0.38 -5.95 -17.87
CA ARG A 85 -0.30 -5.41 -19.06
C ARG A 85 -0.43 -3.89 -19.05
N ILE A 86 -0.27 -3.25 -17.89
CA ILE A 86 -0.39 -1.80 -17.75
C ILE A 86 1.01 -1.20 -17.79
N SER A 87 1.29 -0.38 -18.82
CA SER A 87 2.61 0.24 -18.97
C SER A 87 2.93 1.19 -17.82
N ARG A 88 4.23 1.33 -17.49
CA ARG A 88 4.71 2.28 -16.48
C ARG A 88 4.21 3.70 -16.77
N ASP A 89 4.28 4.14 -18.02
CA ASP A 89 3.80 5.46 -18.44
C ASP A 89 2.31 5.67 -18.12
N SER A 90 1.49 4.62 -18.21
CA SER A 90 0.07 4.70 -17.87
C SER A 90 -0.13 4.95 -16.38
N TRP A 91 0.64 4.27 -15.52
CA TRP A 91 0.64 4.51 -14.08
C TRP A 91 1.15 5.91 -13.71
N GLU A 92 2.15 6.41 -14.42
CA GLU A 92 2.67 7.76 -14.20
C GLU A 92 1.68 8.85 -14.63
N LYS A 93 1.00 8.68 -15.77
CA LYS A 93 -0.08 9.57 -16.21
C LYS A 93 -1.19 9.65 -15.16
N LEU A 94 -1.59 8.50 -14.59
CA LEU A 94 -2.58 8.45 -13.52
C LEU A 94 -2.14 9.22 -12.26
N ASN A 95 -0.86 9.17 -11.91
CA ASN A 95 -0.32 9.90 -10.75
C ASN A 95 -0.16 11.41 -11.00
N LYS A 96 0.06 11.85 -12.25
CA LYS A 96 0.19 13.28 -12.60
C LYS A 96 -1.16 14.00 -12.66
N HIS A 97 -2.24 13.28 -12.98
CA HIS A 97 -3.59 13.83 -12.96
C HIS A 97 -4.17 13.75 -11.55
N THR A 98 -4.04 14.83 -10.76
CA THR A 98 -4.65 15.02 -9.42
C THR A 98 -6.18 14.83 -9.35
N LYS A 99 -6.85 14.62 -10.49
CA LYS A 99 -8.27 14.25 -10.60
C LYS A 99 -8.54 12.78 -10.27
N PHE A 100 -7.55 11.89 -10.42
CA PHE A 100 -7.66 10.49 -10.07
C PHE A 100 -6.86 10.25 -8.80
N LYS A 101 -7.52 10.39 -7.65
CA LYS A 101 -6.96 9.86 -6.41
C LYS A 101 -7.05 8.35 -6.48
N PHE A 102 -5.95 7.69 -6.85
CA PHE A 102 -5.76 6.34 -6.35
C PHE A 102 -5.63 6.44 -4.84
N ASN A 103 -6.72 6.10 -4.13
CA ASN A 103 -6.60 5.65 -2.75
C ASN A 103 -5.93 4.26 -2.77
N ASN A 104 -4.71 4.20 -3.29
CA ASN A 104 -3.85 3.03 -3.18
C ASN A 104 -3.14 3.10 -1.83
N CYS A 105 -3.92 2.86 -0.80
CA CYS A 105 -3.41 2.38 0.48
C CYS A 105 -4.28 1.23 0.99
N PHE A 106 -4.71 0.33 0.11
CA PHE A 106 -4.91 -1.05 0.53
C PHE A 106 -3.55 -1.75 0.53
N ARG A 107 -2.81 -1.37 1.57
CA ARG A 107 -1.52 -1.90 1.96
C ARG A 107 -1.74 -3.25 2.63
N PHE A 108 -1.98 -4.28 1.82
CA PHE A 108 -1.58 -5.63 2.20
C PHE A 108 -0.08 -5.73 1.98
N LEU A 109 0.65 -5.25 3.00
CA LEU A 109 1.98 -5.77 3.31
C LEU A 109 1.81 -7.29 3.33
N TRP A 110 2.41 -7.94 2.36
CA TRP A 110 2.67 -9.36 2.41
C TRP A 110 4.11 -9.45 1.94
N SER A 111 4.92 -10.08 2.79
CA SER A 111 6.35 -10.33 2.68
C SER A 111 6.75 -10.98 1.34
N PRO A 112 8.06 -10.98 1.00
CA PRO A 112 8.62 -11.64 -0.18
C PRO A 112 8.11 -13.06 -0.43
#